data_AF-A0A356AM29-F1
#
_entry.id   AF-A0A356AM29-F1
#
_cell.length_a   1.000
_cell.length_b   1.000
_cell.length_c   1.000
_cell.angle_alpha   90.00
_cell.angle_beta   90.00
_cell.angle_gamma   90.00
#
_symmetry.space_group_name_H-M   'P 1'
#
loop_
_entity.id
_entity.type
_entity.pdbx_description
1 polymer ?
#
loop_
_entity_poly.entity_id
_entity_poly.type
_entity_poly.pdbx_seq_one_letter_code
_entity_poly.pdbx_strand_id
1 'polypeptide(L)'
;MSLQVVKRGYVPKDQTEFGEAWKARMDAAANDVRYLLDHGYPVSPAVTFIGNHYLLSERQRMALTRGLASRERLCARRKKELQSLSGTVSVDGFNTVITLEVALSGSLLLGCDDGTIRDLAGLHGTYRIVDKTVRAVELMLGALERSGADRAVVFLDRPVSNSGRLK
;
A
#
# COMPACT_ATOMS: atom_id res chain seq x y z
N MET A 1 -24.40 13.97 11.51
CA MET A 1 -24.25 12.50 11.59
C MET A 1 -23.03 12.20 12.43
N SER A 2 -23.14 11.43 13.52
CA SER A 2 -21.98 10.96 14.28
C SER A 2 -21.23 9.92 13.44
N LEU A 3 -19.98 10.20 13.06
CA LEU A 3 -19.15 9.24 12.35
C LEU A 3 -18.77 8.08 13.28
N GLN A 4 -18.76 6.86 12.74
CA GLN A 4 -18.35 5.68 13.51
C GLN A 4 -16.84 5.77 13.81
N VAL A 5 -16.47 5.58 15.08
CA VAL A 5 -15.07 5.45 15.48
C VAL A 5 -14.55 4.10 15.01
N VAL A 6 -13.66 4.11 14.02
CA VAL A 6 -13.13 2.88 13.40
C VAL A 6 -11.61 2.94 13.34
N LYS A 7 -10.95 1.86 13.78
CA LYS A 7 -9.50 1.65 13.54
C LYS A 7 -9.31 0.95 12.20
N ARG A 8 -9.26 1.72 11.11
CA ARG A 8 -9.12 1.19 9.74
C ARG A 8 -7.81 0.38 9.64
N GLY A 9 -7.88 -0.81 9.05
CA GLY A 9 -6.71 -1.67 8.81
C GLY A 9 -6.10 -2.34 10.04
N TYR A 10 -6.63 -2.09 11.25
CA TYR A 10 -6.11 -2.66 12.48
C TYR A 10 -6.39 -4.16 12.55
N VAL A 11 -5.34 -4.95 12.75
CA VAL A 11 -5.46 -6.38 13.04
C VAL A 11 -4.65 -6.68 14.29
N PRO A 12 -5.26 -7.23 15.36
CA PRO A 12 -4.56 -7.47 16.63
C PRO A 12 -3.27 -8.28 16.50
N LYS A 13 -3.23 -9.24 15.55
CA LYS A 13 -2.07 -10.09 15.30
C LYS A 13 -0.87 -9.35 14.70
N ASP A 14 -1.02 -8.11 14.21
CA ASP A 14 0.08 -7.34 13.62
C ASP A 14 1.26 -7.20 14.57
N GLN A 15 0.99 -6.95 15.85
CA GLN A 15 2.05 -6.78 16.86
C GLN A 15 2.89 -8.04 17.02
N THR A 16 2.26 -9.21 16.87
CA THR A 16 2.94 -10.51 16.97
C THR A 16 3.56 -10.95 15.65
N GLU A 17 2.94 -10.64 14.51
CA GLU A 17 3.38 -11.07 13.17
C GLU A 17 4.47 -10.15 12.59
N PHE A 18 4.59 -8.91 13.05
CA PHE A 18 5.60 -7.95 12.61
C PHE A 18 6.47 -7.42 13.75
N GLY A 19 6.40 -8.04 14.93
CA GLY A 19 7.27 -7.72 16.06
C GLY A 19 8.72 -8.16 15.85
N GLU A 20 9.59 -7.80 16.79
CA GLU A 20 11.05 -8.05 16.73
C GLU A 20 11.42 -9.51 16.41
N ALA A 21 10.66 -10.47 16.92
CA ALA A 21 10.89 -11.90 16.67
C ALA A 21 10.81 -12.30 15.18
N TRP A 22 10.09 -11.52 14.37
CA TRP A 22 9.93 -11.79 12.94
C TRP A 22 10.84 -10.93 12.05
N LYS A 23 11.44 -9.87 12.58
CA LYS A 23 12.21 -8.90 11.79
C LYS A 23 13.27 -9.55 10.92
N ALA A 24 14.18 -10.31 11.53
CA ALA A 24 15.27 -10.98 10.81
C ALA A 24 14.75 -11.99 9.76
N ARG A 25 13.64 -12.69 10.07
CA ARG A 25 13.03 -13.67 9.15
C ARG A 25 12.33 -12.97 7.98
N MET A 26 11.67 -11.85 8.23
CA MET A 26 11.04 -11.03 7.20
C MET A 26 12.08 -10.40 6.28
N ASP A 27 13.20 -9.93 6.83
CA ASP A 27 14.31 -9.37 6.04
C ASP A 27 14.93 -10.44 5.12
N ALA A 28 15.16 -11.66 5.65
CA ALA A 28 15.64 -12.79 4.86
C ALA A 28 14.65 -13.18 3.75
N ALA A 29 13.37 -13.34 4.10
CA ALA A 29 12.32 -13.64 3.12
C ALA A 29 12.19 -12.56 2.06
N ALA A 30 12.32 -11.28 2.42
CA ALA A 30 12.27 -10.19 1.46
C ALA A 30 13.44 -10.25 0.47
N ASN A 31 14.65 -10.57 0.93
CA ASN A 31 15.81 -10.74 0.05
C ASN A 31 15.63 -11.90 -0.93
N ASP A 32 15.12 -13.03 -0.48
CA ASP A 32 14.87 -14.19 -1.35
C ASP A 32 13.76 -13.91 -2.37
N VAL A 33 12.69 -13.21 -1.95
CA VAL A 33 11.65 -12.77 -2.90
C VAL A 33 12.27 -11.84 -3.93
N ARG A 34 13.04 -10.82 -3.52
CA ARG A 34 13.71 -9.89 -4.46
C ARG A 34 14.59 -10.62 -5.46
N TYR A 35 15.35 -11.63 -5.00
CA TYR A 35 16.16 -12.46 -5.88
C TYR A 35 15.29 -13.09 -6.98
N LEU A 36 14.17 -13.73 -6.63
CA LEU A 36 13.26 -14.30 -7.62
C LEU A 36 12.65 -13.23 -8.54
N LEU A 37 12.22 -12.09 -8.01
CA LEU A 37 11.64 -11.01 -8.83
C LEU A 37 12.65 -10.47 -9.85
N ASP A 38 13.92 -10.32 -9.46
CA ASP A 38 14.99 -9.86 -10.34
C ASP A 38 15.33 -10.87 -11.46
N HIS A 39 14.96 -12.14 -11.28
CA HIS A 39 15.10 -13.20 -12.28
C HIS A 39 13.81 -13.44 -13.10
N GLY A 40 12.85 -12.51 -13.04
CA GLY A 40 11.65 -12.55 -13.87
C GLY A 40 10.54 -13.47 -13.33
N TYR A 41 10.66 -13.98 -12.10
CA TYR A 41 9.58 -14.75 -11.50
C TYR A 41 8.39 -13.83 -11.14
N PRO A 42 7.14 -14.26 -11.37
CA PRO A 42 5.98 -13.47 -10.99
C PRO A 42 5.84 -13.34 -9.46
N VAL A 43 5.33 -12.18 -9.00
CA VAL A 43 5.29 -11.83 -7.57
C VAL A 43 4.54 -12.86 -6.72
N SER A 44 3.32 -13.23 -7.10
CA SER A 44 2.48 -14.13 -6.30
C SER A 44 3.11 -15.53 -6.11
N PRO A 45 3.58 -16.22 -7.16
CA PRO A 45 4.34 -17.46 -7.03
C PRO A 45 5.61 -17.31 -6.19
N ALA A 46 6.42 -16.27 -6.39
CA ALA A 46 7.65 -16.05 -5.63
C ALA A 46 7.38 -15.89 -4.12
N VAL A 47 6.42 -15.04 -3.76
CA VAL A 47 5.99 -14.84 -2.36
C VAL A 47 5.36 -16.11 -1.78
N THR A 48 4.62 -16.89 -2.57
CA THR A 48 4.04 -18.16 -2.11
C THR A 48 5.12 -19.17 -1.78
N PHE A 49 6.09 -19.34 -2.68
CA PHE A 49 7.21 -20.26 -2.51
C PHE A 49 8.08 -19.88 -1.30
N ILE A 50 8.55 -18.64 -1.25
CA ILE A 50 9.39 -18.14 -0.14
C ILE A 50 8.60 -18.10 1.16
N GLY A 51 7.33 -17.68 1.11
CA GLY A 51 6.47 -17.68 2.29
C GLY A 51 6.30 -19.07 2.90
N ASN A 52 6.23 -20.12 2.07
CA ASN A 52 6.18 -21.50 2.57
C ASN A 52 7.50 -21.90 3.24
N HIS A 53 8.63 -21.54 2.63
CA HIS A 53 9.96 -21.81 3.18
C HIS A 53 10.16 -21.19 4.58
N TYR A 54 9.74 -19.94 4.77
CA TYR A 54 9.88 -19.23 6.04
C TYR A 54 8.67 -19.37 6.99
N LEU A 55 7.68 -20.20 6.63
CA LEU A 55 6.43 -20.37 7.39
C LEU A 55 5.71 -19.04 7.68
N LEU A 56 5.67 -18.15 6.69
CA LEU A 56 5.04 -16.84 6.81
C LEU A 56 3.52 -16.94 6.83
N SER A 57 2.88 -16.10 7.64
CA SER A 57 1.43 -15.94 7.64
C SER A 57 0.95 -15.26 6.35
N GLU A 58 -0.35 -15.38 6.04
CA GLU A 58 -0.95 -14.69 4.89
C GLU A 58 -0.76 -13.17 4.96
N ARG A 59 -0.76 -12.61 6.18
CA ARG A 59 -0.60 -11.18 6.40
C ARG A 59 0.81 -10.70 6.09
N GLN A 60 1.82 -11.47 6.49
CA GLN A 60 3.22 -11.23 6.11
C GLN A 60 3.44 -11.40 4.60
N ARG A 61 2.83 -12.41 3.98
CA ARG A 61 2.89 -12.60 2.51
C ARG A 61 2.25 -11.44 1.76
N MET A 62 1.13 -10.92 2.25
CA MET A 62 0.51 -9.72 1.69
C MET A 62 1.46 -8.51 1.80
N ALA A 63 2.20 -8.38 2.92
CA ALA A 63 3.21 -7.35 3.08
C ALA A 63 4.34 -7.47 2.04
N LEU A 64 4.90 -8.67 1.85
CA LEU A 64 5.93 -8.89 0.82
C LEU A 64 5.40 -8.62 -0.59
N THR A 65 4.18 -9.04 -0.88
CA THR A 65 3.54 -8.83 -2.19
C THR A 65 3.35 -7.34 -2.51
N ARG A 66 2.98 -6.54 -1.50
CA ARG A 66 2.77 -5.09 -1.66
C ARG A 66 4.06 -4.28 -1.59
N GLY A 67 5.02 -4.71 -0.76
CA GLY A 67 6.23 -3.95 -0.45
C GLY A 67 7.36 -4.12 -1.46
N LEU A 68 7.42 -5.27 -2.13
CA LEU A 68 8.57 -5.65 -2.96
C LEU A 68 8.30 -5.50 -4.45
N ALA A 69 9.37 -5.23 -5.20
CA ALA A 69 9.36 -5.18 -6.65
C ALA A 69 10.75 -5.52 -7.19
N SER A 70 10.82 -5.99 -8.44
CA SER A 70 12.10 -6.18 -9.13
C SER A 70 12.80 -4.85 -9.36
N ARG A 71 14.14 -4.88 -9.49
CA ARG A 71 14.97 -3.72 -9.85
C ARG A 71 14.47 -3.02 -11.10
N GLU A 72 14.06 -3.78 -12.12
CA GLU A 72 13.49 -3.24 -13.34
C GLU A 72 12.25 -2.36 -13.04
N ARG A 73 11.32 -2.88 -12.22
CA ARG A 73 10.11 -2.15 -11.83
C ARG A 73 10.42 -0.95 -10.94
N LEU A 74 11.39 -1.06 -10.02
CA LEU A 74 11.85 0.05 -9.19
C LEU A 74 12.44 1.18 -10.05
N CYS A 75 13.33 0.83 -11.00
CA CYS A 75 13.88 1.78 -11.97
C CYS A 75 12.77 2.44 -12.81
N ALA A 76 11.79 1.66 -13.28
CA ALA A 76 10.67 2.19 -14.05
C ALA A 76 9.80 3.17 -13.24
N ARG A 77 9.59 2.89 -11.93
CA ARG A 77 8.88 3.80 -11.02
C ARG A 77 9.67 5.09 -10.82
N ARG A 78 10.97 4.98 -10.50
CA ARG A 78 11.85 6.13 -10.28
C ARG A 78 11.96 7.04 -11.52
N LYS A 79 11.97 6.47 -12.73
CA LYS A 79 11.95 7.25 -13.97
C LYS A 79 10.66 8.07 -14.17
N LYS A 80 9.56 7.65 -13.54
CA LYS A 80 8.25 8.32 -13.60
C LYS A 80 8.01 9.24 -12.40
N GLU A 81 8.90 9.21 -11.40
CA GLU A 81 8.76 10.00 -10.19
C GLU A 81 9.01 11.49 -10.50
N LEU A 82 8.07 12.33 -10.08
CA LEU A 82 8.18 13.78 -10.24
C LEU A 82 8.87 14.37 -9.01
N GLN A 83 9.89 15.20 -9.23
CA GLN A 83 10.59 15.91 -8.15
C GLN A 83 9.83 17.13 -7.64
N SER A 84 8.92 17.66 -8.45
CA SER A 84 8.00 18.75 -8.09
C SER A 84 6.68 18.52 -8.82
N LEU A 85 5.58 18.93 -8.19
CA LEU A 85 4.26 18.91 -8.83
C LEU A 85 4.01 20.28 -9.47
N SER A 86 3.43 20.27 -10.66
CA SER A 86 2.99 21.48 -11.38
C SER A 86 1.81 21.12 -12.27
N GLY A 87 0.92 22.07 -12.55
CA GLY A 87 -0.23 21.82 -13.42
C GLY A 87 -1.31 20.97 -12.76
N THR A 88 -2.03 20.19 -13.58
CA THR A 88 -3.10 19.32 -13.11
C THR A 88 -2.55 17.97 -12.64
N VAL A 89 -2.73 17.66 -11.37
CA VAL A 89 -2.34 16.39 -10.75
C VAL A 89 -3.57 15.48 -10.64
N SER A 90 -3.42 14.24 -11.11
CA SER A 90 -4.43 13.20 -10.94
C SER A 90 -4.09 12.33 -9.74
N VAL A 91 -5.05 12.13 -8.84
CA VAL A 91 -4.86 11.37 -7.58
C VAL A 91 -5.84 10.21 -7.52
N ASP A 92 -5.35 9.02 -7.20
CA ASP A 92 -6.20 7.91 -6.80
C ASP A 92 -6.69 8.15 -5.36
N GLY A 93 -7.92 8.63 -5.24
CA GLY A 93 -8.50 9.08 -3.99
C GLY A 93 -8.66 7.96 -2.98
N PHE A 94 -9.12 6.77 -3.39
CA PHE A 94 -9.32 5.69 -2.43
C PHE A 94 -8.00 5.14 -1.90
N ASN A 95 -7.04 4.85 -2.77
CA ASN A 95 -5.74 4.35 -2.30
C ASN A 95 -5.05 5.36 -1.39
N THR A 96 -5.17 6.66 -1.68
CA THR A 96 -4.59 7.73 -0.84
C THR A 96 -5.34 7.89 0.49
N VAL A 97 -6.66 8.04 0.45
CA VAL A 97 -7.49 8.28 1.66
C VAL A 97 -7.44 7.08 2.59
N ILE A 98 -7.55 5.86 2.08
CA ILE A 98 -7.50 4.64 2.91
C ILE A 98 -6.13 4.52 3.59
N THR A 99 -5.03 4.78 2.87
CA THR A 99 -3.68 4.77 3.48
C THR A 99 -3.58 5.79 4.62
N LEU A 100 -4.10 7.00 4.42
CA LEU A 100 -4.11 8.05 5.45
C LEU A 100 -5.02 7.69 6.63
N GLU A 101 -6.18 7.06 6.40
CA GLU A 101 -7.06 6.59 7.47
C GLU A 101 -6.41 5.50 8.32
N VAL A 102 -5.65 4.59 7.69
CA VAL A 102 -4.87 3.55 8.38
C VAL A 102 -3.79 4.22 9.24
N ALA A 103 -3.09 5.22 8.69
CA ALA A 103 -2.11 6.02 9.43
C ALA A 103 -2.73 6.72 10.65
N LEU A 104 -3.84 7.44 10.45
CA LEU A 104 -4.57 8.15 11.51
C LEU A 104 -5.21 7.20 12.53
N SER A 105 -5.38 5.92 12.17
CA SER A 105 -5.86 4.87 13.09
C SER A 105 -4.74 4.26 13.94
N GLY A 106 -3.47 4.59 13.69
CA GLY A 106 -2.31 3.95 14.33
C GLY A 106 -2.16 2.48 13.94
N SER A 107 -2.65 2.10 12.76
CA SER A 107 -2.59 0.74 12.22
C SER A 107 -1.29 0.52 11.46
N LEU A 108 -0.99 -0.75 11.14
CA LEU A 108 0.23 -1.13 10.43
C LEU A 108 0.34 -0.44 9.05
N LEU A 109 1.50 0.16 8.81
CA LEU A 109 1.93 0.71 7.52
C LEU A 109 3.26 0.07 7.12
N LEU A 110 3.46 -0.10 5.81
CA LEU A 110 4.65 -0.71 5.24
C LEU A 110 5.50 0.34 4.55
N GLY A 111 6.80 0.38 4.87
CA GLY A 111 7.81 1.00 4.02
C GLY A 111 8.16 0.06 2.88
N CYS A 112 8.00 0.52 1.63
CA CYS A 112 8.18 -0.28 0.43
C CYS A 112 9.54 -0.01 -0.23
N ASP A 113 9.98 -0.93 -1.09
CA ASP A 113 11.29 -0.85 -1.78
C ASP A 113 11.44 0.37 -2.69
N ASP A 114 10.33 0.96 -3.13
CA ASP A 114 10.31 2.19 -3.93
C ASP A 114 10.23 3.47 -3.09
N GLY A 115 10.42 3.37 -1.77
CA GLY A 115 10.33 4.51 -0.85
C GLY A 115 8.89 4.94 -0.52
N THR A 116 7.87 4.28 -1.09
CA THR A 116 6.48 4.59 -0.79
C THR A 116 5.99 3.93 0.50
N ILE A 117 4.94 4.48 1.09
CA ILE A 117 4.23 3.90 2.24
C ILE A 117 2.92 3.28 1.75
N ARG A 118 2.61 2.06 2.20
CA ARG A 118 1.38 1.35 1.81
C ARG A 118 0.70 0.70 2.99
N ASP A 119 -0.62 0.61 2.95
CA ASP A 119 -1.42 -0.12 3.93
C ASP A 119 -1.68 -1.58 3.55
N LEU A 120 -2.19 -2.32 4.53
CA LEU A 120 -2.68 -3.69 4.40
C LEU A 120 -4.19 -3.82 4.61
N ALA A 121 -4.94 -2.72 4.66
CA ALA A 121 -6.37 -2.73 4.92
C ALA A 121 -7.17 -3.38 3.79
N GLY A 122 -6.68 -3.31 2.54
CA GLY A 122 -7.16 -4.07 1.39
C GLY A 122 -8.68 -4.18 1.36
N LEU A 123 -9.39 -3.07 1.17
CA LEU A 123 -10.86 -3.06 1.25
C LEU A 123 -11.47 -3.93 0.15
N HIS A 124 -12.00 -5.09 0.54
CA HIS A 124 -12.83 -5.92 -0.32
C HIS A 124 -14.31 -5.58 -0.03
N GLY A 125 -14.89 -4.65 -0.79
CA GLY A 125 -16.30 -4.24 -0.65
C GLY A 125 -16.52 -2.74 -0.74
N THR A 126 -17.70 -2.28 -0.29
CA THR A 126 -18.08 -0.86 -0.33
C THR A 126 -17.30 -0.05 0.70
N TYR A 127 -16.64 1.01 0.23
CA TYR A 127 -16.01 2.01 1.10
C TYR A 127 -17.04 2.63 2.06
N ARG A 128 -16.67 2.78 3.33
CA ARG A 128 -17.48 3.43 4.37
C ARG A 128 -16.69 4.56 4.98
N ILE A 129 -17.31 5.74 5.06
CA ILE A 129 -16.76 6.92 5.74
C ILE A 129 -16.63 6.61 7.23
N VAL A 130 -15.47 6.95 7.80
CA VAL A 130 -15.13 6.78 9.22
C VAL A 130 -14.76 8.12 9.84
N ASP A 131 -14.59 8.16 11.15
CA ASP A 131 -14.26 9.38 11.88
C ASP A 131 -12.94 10.05 11.45
N LYS A 132 -12.04 9.32 10.77
CA LYS A 132 -10.78 9.85 10.21
C LYS A 132 -10.87 10.34 8.76
N THR A 133 -11.95 10.03 8.03
CA THR A 133 -12.04 10.32 6.59
C THR A 133 -11.88 11.81 6.29
N VAL A 134 -12.55 12.69 7.04
CA VAL A 134 -12.46 14.15 6.83
C VAL A 134 -11.01 14.61 6.97
N ARG A 135 -10.34 14.18 8.04
CA ARG A 135 -8.94 14.53 8.29
C ARG A 135 -8.00 13.97 7.22
N ALA A 136 -8.25 12.76 6.74
CA ALA A 136 -7.47 12.16 5.66
C ALA A 136 -7.58 12.98 4.36
N VAL A 137 -8.78 13.42 4.00
CA VAL A 137 -8.99 14.28 2.81
C VAL A 137 -8.32 15.64 2.98
N GLU A 138 -8.43 16.28 4.14
CA GLU A 138 -7.73 17.54 4.44
C GLU A 138 -6.21 17.41 4.29
N LEU A 139 -5.63 16.33 4.80
CA LEU A 139 -4.19 16.07 4.70
C LEU A 139 -3.76 15.87 3.24
N MET A 140 -4.53 15.12 2.46
CA MET A 140 -4.29 14.91 1.03
C MET A 140 -4.33 16.24 0.26
N LEU A 141 -5.40 17.03 0.43
CA LEU A 141 -5.55 18.31 -0.27
C LEU A 141 -4.47 19.32 0.14
N GLY A 142 -4.20 19.44 1.44
CA GLY A 142 -3.14 20.33 1.92
C GLY A 142 -1.75 19.91 1.46
N ALA A 143 -1.49 18.61 1.26
CA ALA A 143 -0.22 18.13 0.71
C ALA A 143 -0.07 18.47 -0.78
N LEU A 144 -1.16 18.42 -1.56
CA LEU A 144 -1.16 18.81 -2.98
C LEU A 144 -0.92 20.31 -3.14
N GLU A 145 -1.58 21.12 -2.32
CA GLU A 145 -1.42 22.58 -2.29
C GLU A 145 0.03 22.96 -1.95
N ARG A 146 0.60 22.40 -0.87
CA ARG A 146 1.99 22.66 -0.48
C ARG A 146 3.01 22.18 -1.51
N SER A 147 2.66 21.18 -2.31
CA SER A 147 3.53 20.64 -3.36
C SER A 147 3.48 21.43 -4.68
N GLY A 148 2.65 22.48 -4.77
CA GLY A 148 2.57 23.35 -5.96
C GLY A 148 1.63 22.85 -7.07
N ALA A 149 0.66 21.99 -6.75
CA ALA A 149 -0.34 21.57 -7.74
C ALA A 149 -1.34 22.72 -8.03
N ASP A 150 -1.48 23.12 -9.30
CA ASP A 150 -2.44 24.16 -9.71
C ASP A 150 -3.89 23.65 -9.63
N ARG A 151 -4.08 22.37 -9.92
CA ARG A 151 -5.37 21.68 -9.86
C ARG A 151 -5.16 20.24 -9.47
N ALA A 152 -6.03 19.72 -8.61
CA ALA A 152 -6.09 18.29 -8.31
C ALA A 152 -7.39 17.69 -8.86
N VAL A 153 -7.27 16.56 -9.56
CA VAL A 153 -8.41 15.72 -9.99
C VAL A 153 -8.33 14.42 -9.21
N VAL A 154 -9.30 14.20 -8.32
CA VAL A 154 -9.34 13.01 -7.47
C VAL A 154 -10.28 11.97 -8.10
N PHE A 155 -9.73 10.82 -8.44
CA PHE A 155 -10.48 9.67 -8.95
C PHE A 155 -10.88 8.76 -7.80
N LEU A 156 -12.17 8.46 -7.71
CA LEU A 156 -12.73 7.50 -6.75
C LEU A 156 -13.19 6.28 -7.52
N ASP A 157 -12.26 5.41 -7.89
CA ASP A 157 -12.58 4.21 -8.66
C ASP A 157 -13.48 3.28 -7.85
N ARG A 158 -14.57 2.84 -8.48
CA ARG A 158 -15.33 1.67 -8.00
C ARG A 158 -14.41 0.45 -8.17
N PRO A 159 -14.32 -0.49 -7.21
CA PRO A 159 -13.42 -1.64 -7.35
C PRO A 159 -13.77 -2.35 -8.67
N VAL A 160 -12.85 -2.35 -9.63
CA VAL A 160 -13.04 -3.06 -10.89
C VAL A 160 -12.78 -4.54 -10.61
N SER A 161 -13.74 -5.21 -9.96
CA SER A 161 -13.81 -6.67 -10.01
C SER A 161 -14.09 -7.05 -11.47
N ASN A 162 -13.12 -7.71 -12.14
CA ASN A 162 -13.15 -8.25 -13.52
C ASN A 162 -12.56 -7.42 -14.68
N SER A 163 -11.44 -6.70 -14.52
CA SER A 163 -10.69 -6.16 -15.68
C SER A 163 -10.00 -7.24 -16.55
N GLY A 164 -10.11 -8.53 -16.20
CA GLY A 164 -9.57 -9.66 -16.98
C GLY A 164 -10.56 -10.39 -17.89
N ARG A 165 -11.79 -9.89 -18.13
CA ARG A 165 -12.80 -10.60 -18.96
C ARG A 165 -13.43 -9.76 -20.07
N LEU A 166 -12.70 -8.80 -20.63
CA LEU A 166 -13.03 -8.24 -21.94
C LEU A 166 -12.22 -8.99 -23.01
N LYS A 167 -12.90 -9.94 -23.67
CA LYS A 167 -12.61 -10.32 -25.06
C LYS A 167 -13.51 -9.48 -25.96
#